data_AF-Q4SI54-F1
#
_entry.id   AF-Q4SI54-F1
#
_cell.length_a   1.000
_cell.length_b   1.000
_cell.length_c   1.000
_cell.angle_alpha   90.00
_cell.angle_beta   90.00
_cell.angle_gamma   90.00
#
_symmetry.space_group_name_H-M   'P 1'
#
loop_
_entity.id
_entity.type
_entity.pdbx_description
1 polymer ?
#
loop_
_entity_poly.entity_id
_entity_poly.type
_entity_poly.pdbx_seq_one_letter_code
_entity_poly.pdbx_strand_id
1 'polypeptide(L)'
;MKLLLAAIVLVFLVEANAQWYKFPGQAVRGSHDMYRAYRDMRKANWKNSDKYFHARGNYDAAQRGPGGRWAAKVISDAREWAQQKTGRGASDSAADQAANRWGRNGGNPNVYRPRGLPRRY
;
A
#
# COMPACT_ATOMS: atom_id res chain seq x y z
N MET A 1 17.06 16.46 35.37
CA MET A 1 17.21 15.28 34.47
C MET A 1 16.14 14.21 34.65
N LYS A 2 15.87 13.69 35.86
CA LYS A 2 14.92 12.57 36.08
C LYS A 2 13.48 12.87 35.63
N LEU A 3 12.98 14.08 35.89
CA LEU A 3 11.63 14.51 35.48
C LEU A 3 11.49 14.70 33.95
N LEU A 4 12.54 15.20 33.30
CA LEU A 4 12.59 15.33 31.84
C LEU A 4 12.57 13.94 31.16
N LEU A 5 13.36 13.00 31.70
CA LEU A 5 13.40 11.63 31.22
C LEU A 5 12.03 10.94 31.42
N ALA A 6 11.40 11.13 32.59
CA ALA A 6 10.07 10.60 32.87
C ALA A 6 9.01 11.16 31.90
N ALA A 7 9.06 12.46 31.59
CA ALA A 7 8.16 13.08 30.62
C ALA A 7 8.34 12.51 29.20
N ILE A 8 9.59 12.33 28.75
CA ILE A 8 9.90 11.71 27.44
C ILE A 8 9.35 10.28 27.37
N VAL A 9 9.56 9.47 28.41
CA VAL A 9 9.04 8.10 28.50
C VAL A 9 7.50 8.09 28.45
N LEU A 10 6.85 9.02 29.15
CA LEU A 10 5.39 9.12 29.16
C LEU A 10 4.83 9.46 27.77
N VAL A 11 5.48 10.37 27.04
CA VAL A 11 5.10 10.73 25.66
C VAL A 11 5.18 9.52 24.74
N PHE A 12 6.27 8.76 24.78
CA PHE A 12 6.41 7.55 23.97
C PHE A 12 5.37 6.48 24.31
N LEU A 13 5.05 6.29 25.59
CA LEU A 13 4.01 5.36 26.02
C LEU A 13 2.62 5.77 25.49
N VAL A 14 2.27 7.05 25.55
CA VAL A 14 0.99 7.55 25.03
C VAL A 14 0.91 7.37 23.52
N GLU A 15 1.97 7.67 22.78
CA GLU A 15 2.02 7.48 21.32
C GLU A 15 1.92 6.00 20.92
N ALA A 16 2.63 5.10 21.61
CA ALA A 16 2.56 3.67 21.36
C ALA A 16 1.14 3.12 21.57
N ASN A 17 0.49 3.52 22.67
CA ASN A 17 -0.90 3.15 22.95
C ASN A 17 -1.86 3.71 21.88
N ALA A 18 -1.73 4.98 21.52
CA ALA A 18 -2.57 5.61 20.50
C ALA A 18 -2.42 4.96 19.12
N GLN A 19 -1.21 4.52 18.75
CA GLN A 19 -0.99 3.80 17.52
C GLN A 19 -1.67 2.43 17.53
N TRP A 20 -1.62 1.71 18.65
CA TRP A 20 -2.25 0.40 18.81
C TRP A 20 -3.76 0.45 18.57
N TYR A 21 -4.46 1.46 19.10
CA TYR A 21 -5.90 1.64 18.87
C TYR A 21 -6.25 2.02 17.43
N LYS A 22 -5.40 2.81 16.76
CA LYS A 22 -5.66 3.25 15.38
C LYS A 22 -5.34 2.16 14.36
N PHE A 23 -4.35 1.30 14.64
CA PHE A 23 -3.78 0.34 13.69
C PHE A 23 -4.84 -0.56 13.00
N PRO A 24 -5.78 -1.22 13.71
CA PRO A 24 -6.77 -2.08 13.06
C PRO A 24 -7.66 -1.31 12.07
N GLY A 25 -8.12 -0.11 12.45
CA GLY A 25 -8.92 0.75 11.58
C GLY A 25 -8.15 1.24 10.35
N GLN A 26 -6.86 1.52 10.50
CA GLN A 26 -5.98 1.85 9.37
C GLN A 26 -5.80 0.65 8.43
N ALA A 27 -5.62 -0.55 8.98
CA ALA A 27 -5.47 -1.78 8.21
C ALA A 27 -6.74 -2.12 7.42
N VAL A 28 -7.92 -2.01 8.02
CA VAL A 28 -9.21 -2.21 7.32
C VAL A 28 -9.37 -1.23 6.17
N ARG A 29 -9.11 0.06 6.39
CA ARG A 29 -9.18 1.07 5.33
C ARG A 29 -8.14 0.83 4.23
N GLY A 30 -6.91 0.46 4.61
CA GLY A 30 -5.86 0.13 3.64
C GLY A 30 -6.21 -1.09 2.79
N SER A 31 -6.78 -2.14 3.39
CA SER A 31 -7.30 -3.30 2.65
C SER A 31 -8.41 -2.92 1.67
N HIS A 32 -9.32 -2.03 2.08
CA HIS A 32 -10.36 -1.50 1.18
C HIS A 32 -9.75 -0.72 0.00
N ASP A 33 -8.71 0.09 0.23
CA ASP A 33 -8.02 0.82 -0.84
C ASP A 33 -7.31 -0.12 -1.83
N MET A 34 -6.67 -1.19 -1.32
CA MET A 34 -6.06 -2.24 -2.16
C MET A 34 -7.11 -2.95 -3.01
N TYR A 35 -8.26 -3.31 -2.42
CA TYR A 35 -9.38 -3.90 -3.16
C TYR A 35 -9.96 -2.94 -4.21
N ARG A 36 -10.11 -1.66 -3.88
CA ARG A 36 -10.56 -0.62 -4.82
C ARG A 36 -9.61 -0.52 -6.02
N ALA A 37 -8.29 -0.53 -5.79
CA ALA A 37 -7.31 -0.52 -6.87
C ALA A 37 -7.41 -1.74 -7.78
N TYR A 38 -7.58 -2.94 -7.20
CA TYR A 38 -7.84 -4.15 -7.97
C TYR A 38 -9.13 -4.05 -8.79
N ARG A 39 -10.24 -3.62 -8.19
CA ARG A 39 -11.53 -3.48 -8.87
C ARG A 39 -11.45 -2.47 -10.02
N ASP A 40 -10.78 -1.34 -9.80
CA ASP A 40 -10.61 -0.32 -10.83
C ASP A 40 -9.72 -0.79 -11.96
N MET A 41 -8.64 -1.54 -11.68
CA MET A 41 -7.82 -2.20 -12.69
C MET A 41 -8.65 -3.11 -13.58
N ARG A 42 -9.50 -3.96 -12.97
CA ARG A 42 -10.40 -4.86 -13.68
C ARG A 42 -11.44 -4.10 -14.51
N LYS A 43 -12.02 -3.03 -13.95
CA LYS A 43 -13.02 -2.19 -14.63
C LYS A 43 -12.42 -1.36 -15.77
N ALA A 44 -11.20 -0.87 -15.61
CA ALA A 44 -10.50 -0.08 -16.61
C ALA A 44 -10.13 -0.94 -17.83
N ASN A 45 -9.79 -2.22 -17.60
CA ASN A 45 -9.37 -3.17 -18.63
C ASN A 45 -8.37 -2.53 -19.62
N TRP A 46 -7.40 -1.78 -19.09
CA TRP A 46 -6.55 -0.90 -19.88
C TRP A 46 -5.15 -1.48 -20.03
N LYS A 47 -4.65 -1.50 -21.26
CA LYS A 47 -3.32 -2.03 -21.58
C LYS A 47 -2.24 -1.27 -20.80
N ASN A 48 -1.27 -2.00 -20.25
CA ASN A 48 -0.11 -1.45 -19.52
C ASN A 48 -0.47 -0.59 -18.29
N SER A 49 -1.63 -0.84 -17.66
CA SER A 49 -2.09 -0.09 -16.47
C SER A 49 -1.87 -0.83 -15.15
N ASP A 50 -1.42 -2.06 -15.17
CA ASP A 50 -1.23 -2.89 -13.99
C ASP A 50 -0.31 -2.22 -12.95
N LYS A 51 0.88 -1.77 -13.37
CA LYS A 51 1.86 -1.11 -12.47
C LYS A 51 1.29 0.18 -11.86
N TYR A 52 0.43 0.89 -12.60
CA TYR A 52 -0.29 2.05 -12.06
C TYR A 52 -1.20 1.67 -10.91
N PHE A 53 -2.04 0.64 -11.07
CA PHE A 53 -2.95 0.22 -10.02
C PHE A 53 -2.22 -0.42 -8.83
N HIS A 54 -1.08 -1.08 -9.05
CA HIS A 54 -0.17 -1.52 -8.00
C HIS A 54 0.34 -0.37 -7.13
N ALA A 55 0.90 0.65 -7.78
CA ALA A 55 1.41 1.83 -7.09
C ALA A 55 0.27 2.61 -6.40
N ARG A 56 -0.86 2.84 -7.09
CA ARG A 56 -1.99 3.60 -6.56
C ARG A 56 -2.61 2.93 -5.33
N GLY A 57 -2.86 1.62 -5.37
CA GLY A 57 -3.39 0.88 -4.23
C GLY A 57 -2.47 0.94 -3.02
N ASN A 58 -1.16 0.73 -3.23
CA ASN A 58 -0.17 0.82 -2.15
C ASN A 58 -0.02 2.26 -1.61
N TYR A 59 -0.10 3.27 -2.47
CA TYR A 59 -0.07 4.68 -2.09
C TYR A 59 -1.27 5.01 -1.20
N ASP A 60 -2.49 4.77 -1.70
CA ASP A 60 -3.74 5.06 -0.98
C ASP A 60 -3.77 4.36 0.41
N ALA A 61 -3.39 3.09 0.44
CA ALA A 61 -3.35 2.31 1.68
C ALA A 61 -2.28 2.83 2.65
N ALA A 62 -1.09 3.20 2.18
CA ALA A 62 -0.05 3.77 3.03
C ALA A 62 -0.43 5.13 3.63
N GLN A 63 -1.24 5.94 2.93
CA GLN A 63 -1.77 7.20 3.45
C GLN A 63 -2.71 7.01 4.64
N ARG A 64 -3.19 5.79 4.92
CA ARG A 64 -4.00 5.50 6.11
C ARG A 64 -3.17 5.44 7.40
N GLY A 65 -1.85 5.35 7.30
CA GLY A 65 -0.94 5.17 8.44
C GLY A 65 -0.34 3.76 8.51
N PRO A 66 0.35 3.42 9.62
CA PRO A 66 1.10 2.16 9.73
C PRO A 66 0.29 0.89 9.48
N GLY A 67 -0.97 0.83 9.95
CA GLY A 67 -1.83 -0.33 9.68
C GLY A 67 -2.18 -0.48 8.20
N GLY A 68 -2.40 0.63 7.50
CA GLY A 68 -2.66 0.59 6.05
C GLY A 68 -1.41 0.25 5.25
N ARG A 69 -0.24 0.76 5.65
CA ARG A 69 1.06 0.36 5.09
C ARG A 69 1.33 -1.14 5.28
N TRP A 70 1.00 -1.68 6.45
CA TRP A 70 1.08 -3.12 6.74
C TRP A 70 0.13 -3.92 5.85
N ALA A 71 -1.13 -3.52 5.75
CA ALA A 71 -2.12 -4.20 4.89
C ALA A 71 -1.67 -4.20 3.42
N ALA A 72 -1.18 -3.07 2.92
CA ALA A 72 -0.64 -2.95 1.56
C ALA A 72 0.50 -3.95 1.31
N LYS A 73 1.42 -4.13 2.27
CA LYS A 73 2.51 -5.11 2.17
C LYS A 73 1.96 -6.54 2.12
N VAL A 74 1.15 -6.93 3.10
CA VAL A 74 0.63 -8.31 3.20
C VAL A 74 -0.15 -8.69 1.96
N ILE A 75 -1.04 -7.81 1.47
CA ILE A 75 -1.85 -8.07 0.28
C ILE A 75 -0.98 -8.13 -0.99
N SER A 76 0.03 -7.27 -1.12
CA SER A 76 0.96 -7.31 -2.26
C SER A 76 1.72 -8.64 -2.31
N ASP A 77 2.27 -9.07 -1.17
CA ASP A 77 3.08 -10.30 -1.07
C ASP A 77 2.19 -11.55 -1.30
N ALA A 78 0.96 -11.56 -0.77
CA ALA A 78 0.00 -12.64 -1.00
C ALA A 78 -0.39 -12.75 -2.49
N ARG A 79 -0.60 -11.61 -3.17
CA ARG A 79 -0.89 -11.60 -4.61
C ARG A 79 0.28 -12.15 -5.42
N GLU A 80 1.51 -11.77 -5.09
CA GLU A 80 2.70 -12.29 -5.76
C GLU A 80 2.82 -13.81 -5.60
N TRP A 81 2.67 -14.32 -4.38
CA TRP A 81 2.71 -15.76 -4.12
C TRP A 81 1.67 -16.53 -4.97
N ALA A 82 0.44 -16.02 -5.02
CA ALA A 82 -0.61 -16.63 -5.84
C ALA A 82 -0.24 -16.64 -7.34
N GLN A 83 0.40 -15.58 -7.83
CA GLN A 83 0.79 -15.46 -9.24
C GLN A 83 1.96 -16.36 -9.62
N GLN A 84 2.94 -16.49 -8.73
CA GLN A 84 4.05 -17.44 -8.91
C GLN A 84 3.53 -18.87 -9.01
N LYS A 85 2.53 -19.25 -8.19
CA LYS A 85 1.88 -20.57 -8.28
C LYS A 85 1.14 -20.81 -9.59
N THR A 86 0.66 -19.76 -10.25
CA THR A 86 -0.02 -19.86 -11.56
C THR A 86 0.94 -19.79 -12.75
N GLY A 87 2.25 -19.87 -12.54
CA GLY A 87 3.25 -19.94 -13.61
C GLY A 87 3.72 -18.60 -14.17
N ARG A 88 3.57 -17.49 -13.43
CA ARG A 88 4.03 -16.17 -13.86
C ARG A 88 5.56 -16.03 -13.71
N GLY A 89 6.22 -15.41 -14.69
CA GLY A 89 7.68 -15.26 -14.72
C GLY A 89 8.25 -14.31 -13.65
N ALA A 90 9.48 -14.57 -13.20
CA ALA A 90 10.14 -13.82 -12.12
C ALA A 90 10.35 -12.32 -12.41
N SER A 91 10.60 -11.95 -13.67
CA SER A 91 10.76 -10.55 -14.08
C SER A 91 9.49 -9.72 -13.88
N ASP A 92 8.32 -10.32 -14.14
CA ASP A 92 7.03 -9.65 -13.93
C ASP A 92 6.78 -9.40 -12.44
N SER A 93 7.12 -10.37 -11.58
CA SER A 93 7.02 -10.22 -10.13
C SER A 93 7.91 -9.10 -9.59
N ALA A 94 9.14 -8.97 -10.10
CA ALA A 94 10.06 -7.91 -9.69
C ALA A 94 9.54 -6.50 -10.03
N ALA A 95 8.98 -6.32 -11.23
CA ALA A 95 8.40 -5.06 -11.68
C ALA A 95 7.15 -4.68 -10.86
N ASP A 96 6.26 -5.65 -10.60
CA ASP A 96 5.07 -5.44 -9.77
C ASP A 96 5.47 -5.03 -8.34
N GLN A 97 6.48 -5.70 -7.76
CA GLN A 97 6.99 -5.36 -6.43
C GLN A 97 7.66 -3.98 -6.38
N ALA A 98 8.35 -3.56 -7.46
CA ALA A 98 8.89 -2.20 -7.56
C ALA A 98 7.77 -1.15 -7.54
N ALA A 99 6.70 -1.35 -8.31
CA ALA A 99 5.54 -0.45 -8.33
C ALA A 99 4.81 -0.42 -6.97
N ASN A 100 4.63 -1.59 -6.33
CA ASN A 100 4.06 -1.68 -4.98
C ASN A 100 4.88 -0.85 -3.99
N ARG A 101 6.21 -1.02 -3.95
CA ARG A 101 7.09 -0.26 -3.04
C ARG A 101 7.10 1.23 -3.33
N TRP A 102 7.13 1.63 -4.60
CA TRP A 102 7.08 3.03 -5.01
C TRP A 102 5.88 3.75 -4.41
N GLY A 103 4.68 3.22 -4.65
CA GLY A 103 3.45 3.78 -4.10
C GLY A 103 3.43 3.76 -2.57
N ARG A 104 3.80 2.63 -1.96
CA ARG A 104 3.82 2.47 -0.49
C ARG A 104 4.75 3.47 0.20
N ASN A 105 5.83 3.87 -0.48
CA ASN A 105 6.80 4.86 0.01
C ASN A 105 6.42 6.30 -0.33
N GLY A 106 5.19 6.56 -0.79
CA GLY A 106 4.71 7.92 -1.09
C GLY A 106 5.08 8.43 -2.47
N GLY A 107 5.68 7.60 -3.33
CA GLY A 107 5.96 7.94 -4.71
C GLY A 107 4.66 8.17 -5.51
N ASN A 108 4.67 9.17 -6.40
CA ASN A 108 3.52 9.50 -7.24
C ASN A 108 3.17 8.31 -8.17
N PRO A 109 1.98 7.69 -8.05
CA PRO A 109 1.60 6.55 -8.90
C PRO A 109 1.56 6.87 -10.39
N ASN A 110 1.42 8.15 -10.76
CA ASN A 110 1.30 8.57 -12.15
C ASN A 110 2.55 8.36 -12.99
N VAL A 111 3.71 8.07 -12.38
CA VAL A 111 4.90 7.62 -13.14
C VAL A 111 4.64 6.32 -13.92
N TYR A 112 3.68 5.50 -13.46
CA TYR A 112 3.26 4.28 -14.15
C TYR A 112 1.96 4.46 -14.96
N ARG A 113 1.39 5.67 -15.01
CA ARG A 113 0.10 5.89 -15.68
C ARG A 113 0.26 5.78 -17.20
N PRO A 114 -0.42 4.83 -17.87
CA PRO A 114 -0.36 4.76 -19.32
C PRO A 114 -1.14 5.91 -19.96
N ARG A 115 -0.66 6.37 -21.12
CA ARG A 115 -1.33 7.40 -21.91
C ARG A 115 -2.77 6.96 -22.21
N GLY A 116 -3.70 7.90 -22.02
CA GLY A 116 -5.12 7.68 -22.30
C GLY A 116 -5.92 6.98 -21.19
N LEU A 117 -5.30 6.52 -20.08
CA LEU A 117 -6.07 5.96 -18.97
C LEU A 117 -7.09 6.99 -18.45
N PRO A 118 -8.40 6.68 -18.40
CA PRO A 118 -9.43 7.64 -18.02
C PRO A 118 -9.14 8.29 -16.66
N ARG A 119 -9.27 9.63 -16.58
CA ARG A 119 -8.90 10.43 -15.39
C ARG A 119 -9.62 10.04 -14.08
N ARG A 120 -10.73 9.32 -14.16
CA ARG A 120 -11.45 8.78 -13.00
C ARG A 120 -10.67 7.72 -12.23
N TYR A 121 -9.66 7.13 -12.87
CA TYR A 121 -8.75 6.16 -12.27
C TYR A 121 -7.46 6.82 -11.86
#